data_AF-A0A4U9V4L6-F1
#
_entry.id   AF-A0A4U9V4L6-F1
#
_cell.length_a   1.000
_cell.length_b   1.000
_cell.length_c   1.000
_cell.angle_alpha   90.00
_cell.angle_beta   90.00
_cell.angle_gamma   90.00
#
_symmetry.space_group_name_H-M   'P 1'
#
loop_
_entity.id
_entity.type
_entity.pdbx_description
1 polymer ?
#
loop_
_entity_poly.entity_id
_entity_poly.type
_entity_poly.pdbx_seq_one_letter_code
_entity_poly.pdbx_strand_id
1 'polypeptide(L)'
;MANQAQRIIEISDGEIVADQRNEAVALQETKPALPVAAATGRNPFWPSVQEAVKMAWRALLGHRARAFLSMLGIIIGVSSVVSSMAVG
;
A
#
# COMPACT_ATOMS: atom_id res chain seq x y z
N MET A 1 1.92 28.11 14.61
CA MET A 1 1.04 27.07 14.01
C MET A 1 0.57 25.99 15.00
N ALA A 2 0.99 25.99 16.28
CA ALA A 2 0.52 24.99 17.27
C ALA A 2 -0.91 25.22 17.81
N ASN A 3 -1.42 26.47 17.76
CA ASN A 3 -2.70 26.85 18.35
C ASN A 3 -3.96 26.34 17.60
N GLN A 4 -3.80 25.55 16.54
CA GLN A 4 -4.92 24.95 15.78
C GLN A 4 -5.20 23.50 16.18
N ALA A 5 -4.32 22.87 16.95
CA ALA A 5 -4.51 21.53 17.46
C ALA A 5 -5.32 21.55 18.77
N GLN A 6 -6.15 20.54 19.00
CA GLN A 6 -6.97 20.39 20.22
C GLN A 6 -6.13 20.12 21.48
N ARG A 7 -4.89 19.68 21.33
CA ARG A 7 -3.94 19.40 22.41
C ARG A 7 -2.54 19.70 21.94
N ILE A 8 -1.75 20.34 22.79
CA ILE A 8 -0.36 20.71 22.54
C ILE A 8 0.47 19.89 23.51
N ILE A 9 1.25 18.95 22.99
CA ILE A 9 2.18 18.12 23.75
C ILE A 9 3.59 18.56 23.37
N GLU A 10 4.34 19.05 24.32
CA GLU A 10 5.74 19.47 24.18
C GLU A 10 6.64 18.33 24.64
N ILE A 11 7.56 17.93 23.76
CA ILE A 11 8.49 16.83 23.99
C ILE A 11 9.91 17.37 23.83
N SER A 12 10.76 17.13 24.82
CA SER A 12 12.19 17.42 24.76
C SER A 12 12.97 16.22 25.27
N ASP A 13 14.04 15.85 24.57
CA ASP A 13 14.93 14.74 24.95
C ASP A 13 14.22 13.39 25.21
N GLY A 14 13.08 13.18 24.55
CA GLY A 14 12.26 11.97 24.72
C GLY A 14 11.32 11.98 25.93
N GLU A 15 11.31 13.06 26.72
CA GLU A 15 10.38 13.26 27.83
C GLU A 15 9.28 14.26 27.44
N ILE A 16 8.07 14.04 27.98
CA ILE A 16 6.95 14.96 27.80
C ILE A 16 7.12 16.08 28.83
N VAL A 17 7.46 17.27 28.36
CA VAL A 17 7.77 18.44 29.20
C VAL A 17 6.50 19.25 29.51
N ALA A 18 5.55 19.32 28.57
CA ALA A 18 4.28 19.97 28.79
C ALA A 18 3.15 19.28 28.02
N ASP A 19 1.96 19.28 28.61
CA ASP A 19 0.77 18.70 28.02
C ASP A 19 -0.42 19.59 28.33
N GLN A 20 -0.85 20.37 27.33
CA GLN A 20 -1.88 21.38 27.49
C GLN A 20 -3.03 21.10 26.53
N ARG A 21 -4.24 21.04 27.06
CA ARG A 21 -5.46 21.00 26.23
C ARG A 21 -5.73 22.40 25.70
N ASN A 22 -5.87 22.52 24.39
CA ASN A 22 -6.14 23.80 23.77
C ASN A 22 -7.65 24.07 23.77
N GLU A 23 -8.12 24.83 24.76
CA GLU A 23 -9.55 25.17 24.91
C GLU A 23 -10.06 26.14 23.84
N ALA A 24 -9.15 26.80 23.11
CA ALA A 24 -9.52 27.71 22.01
C ALA A 24 -9.97 26.97 20.74
N VAL A 25 -9.69 25.66 20.63
CA VAL A 25 -10.16 24.83 19.53
C VAL A 25 -11.48 24.18 19.96
N ALA A 26 -12.59 24.78 19.52
CA ALA A 26 -13.93 24.20 19.67
C ALA A 26 -13.92 22.72 19.26
N LEU A 27 -14.59 21.87 20.04
CA LEU A 27 -14.69 20.42 19.83
C LEU A 27 -15.12 20.14 18.39
N GLN A 28 -14.15 19.87 17.51
CA GLN A 28 -14.45 19.37 16.18
C GLN A 28 -15.12 18.01 16.37
N GLU A 29 -16.31 17.86 15.79
CA GLU A 29 -17.01 16.58 15.74
C GLU A 29 -16.01 15.50 15.33
N THR A 30 -15.86 14.49 16.17
CA THR A 30 -15.04 13.33 15.89
C THR A 30 -15.53 12.75 14.57
N LYS A 31 -14.76 12.95 13.50
CA LYS A 31 -15.02 12.32 12.20
C LYS A 31 -15.21 10.83 12.48
N PRO A 32 -16.29 10.20 11.98
CA PRO A 32 -16.54 8.80 12.27
C PRO A 32 -15.27 8.01 11.95
N ALA A 33 -14.80 7.26 12.93
CA ALA A 33 -13.61 6.43 12.79
C ALA A 33 -13.77 5.60 11.51
N LEU A 34 -12.68 5.50 10.73
CA LEU A 34 -12.63 4.57 9.62
C LEU A 34 -13.17 3.23 10.13
N PRO A 35 -14.14 2.60 9.44
CA PRO A 35 -14.66 1.32 9.89
C PRO A 35 -13.44 0.41 10.05
N VAL A 36 -13.17 0.01 11.29
CA VAL A 36 -12.21 -1.06 11.56
C VAL A 36 -12.79 -2.21 10.76
N ALA A 37 -12.12 -2.54 9.64
CA ALA A 37 -12.45 -3.73 8.90
C ALA A 37 -12.32 -4.85 9.92
N ALA A 38 -13.46 -5.31 10.44
CA ALA A 38 -13.49 -6.45 11.32
C ALA A 38 -12.75 -7.52 10.52
N ALA A 39 -11.60 -7.95 11.03
CA ALA A 39 -10.89 -9.09 10.48
C ALA A 39 -11.73 -10.33 10.81
N THR A 40 -12.92 -10.40 10.21
CA THR A 40 -13.68 -11.61 10.06
C THR A 40 -12.72 -12.56 9.37
N GLY A 41 -12.33 -13.64 10.03
CA GLY A 41 -11.27 -14.56 9.61
C GLY A 41 -11.45 -15.21 8.22
N ARG A 42 -12.48 -14.82 7.46
CA ARG A 42 -12.53 -14.90 6.01
C ARG A 42 -12.07 -13.55 5.43
N ASN A 43 -10.76 -13.33 5.31
CA ASN A 43 -10.30 -12.33 4.34
C ASN A 43 -10.75 -12.82 2.97
N PRO A 44 -11.58 -12.06 2.22
CA PRO A 44 -11.96 -12.51 0.89
C PRO A 44 -10.69 -12.49 0.03
N PHE A 45 -10.24 -13.68 -0.34
CA PHE A 45 -9.05 -13.87 -1.18
C PHE A 45 -9.21 -13.17 -2.53
N TRP A 46 -10.45 -13.05 -3.03
CA TRP A 46 -10.72 -12.49 -4.35
C TRP A 46 -10.46 -10.97 -4.46
N PRO A 47 -10.99 -10.10 -3.57
CA PRO A 47 -10.64 -8.68 -3.54
C PRO A 47 -9.15 -8.41 -3.31
N SER A 48 -8.49 -9.15 -2.42
CA SER A 48 -7.07 -8.97 -2.14
C SER A 48 -6.18 -9.36 -3.32
N VAL A 49 -6.54 -10.42 -4.06
CA VAL A 49 -5.87 -10.77 -5.32
C VAL A 49 -6.06 -9.69 -6.37
N GLN A 50 -7.27 -9.14 -6.53
CA GLN A 50 -7.52 -8.07 -7.50
C GLN A 50 -6.69 -6.82 -7.19
N GLU A 51 -6.57 -6.46 -5.91
CA GLU A 51 -5.76 -5.33 -5.47
C GLU A 51 -4.26 -5.59 -5.69
N ALA A 52 -3.79 -6.79 -5.36
CA ALA A 52 -2.41 -7.22 -5.61
C ALA A 52 -2.07 -7.21 -7.11
N VAL A 53 -2.96 -7.69 -7.98
CA VAL A 53 -2.79 -7.64 -9.45
C VAL A 53 -2.69 -6.20 -9.93
N LYS A 54 -3.56 -5.31 -9.44
CA LYS A 54 -3.53 -3.88 -9.80
C LYS A 54 -2.21 -3.22 -9.37
N MET A 55 -1.70 -3.58 -8.20
CA MET A 55 -0.39 -3.11 -7.72
C MET A 55 0.76 -3.66 -8.55
N ALA A 56 0.75 -4.97 -8.85
CA ALA A 56 1.74 -5.61 -9.70
C ALA A 56 1.79 -4.95 -11.07
N TRP A 57 0.65 -4.68 -11.70
CA TRP A 57 0.59 -4.03 -13.01
C TRP A 57 1.24 -2.65 -13.01
N ARG A 58 1.01 -1.85 -11.97
CA ARG A 58 1.64 -0.54 -11.78
C ARG A 58 3.15 -0.66 -11.59
N ALA A 59 3.59 -1.64 -10.81
CA ALA A 59 5.01 -1.90 -10.60
C ALA A 59 5.73 -2.33 -11.88
N LEU A 60 5.11 -3.20 -12.69
CA LEU A 60 5.62 -3.60 -14.00
C LEU A 60 5.74 -2.39 -14.94
N LEU A 61 4.76 -1.49 -14.92
CA LEU A 61 4.76 -0.29 -15.77
C LEU A 61 5.86 0.71 -15.40
N GLY A 62 6.30 0.72 -14.14
CA GLY A 62 7.43 1.50 -13.64
C GLY A 62 8.80 0.96 -14.07
N HIS A 63 8.93 -0.34 -14.32
CA HIS A 63 10.20 -0.99 -14.69
C HIS A 63 10.15 -1.67 -16.06
N ARG A 64 9.84 -0.87 -17.09
CA ARG A 64 9.59 -1.33 -18.47
C ARG A 64 10.71 -2.21 -19.03
N ALA A 65 11.98 -1.79 -18.90
CA ALA A 65 13.10 -2.54 -19.45
C ALA A 65 13.23 -3.95 -18.83
N ARG A 66 13.15 -4.04 -17.49
CA ARG A 66 13.22 -5.32 -16.76
C ARG A 66 12.04 -6.23 -17.10
N ALA A 67 10.83 -5.68 -17.14
CA ALA A 67 9.63 -6.44 -17.50
C ALA A 67 9.70 -6.97 -18.94
N PHE A 68 10.19 -6.15 -19.88
CA PHE A 68 10.32 -6.52 -21.28
C PHE A 68 11.35 -7.63 -21.50
N LEU A 69 12.56 -7.48 -20.93
CA LEU A 69 13.63 -8.49 -21.03
C LEU A 69 13.19 -9.85 -20.44
N SER A 70 12.50 -9.83 -19.30
CA SER A 70 11.96 -11.04 -18.67
C SER A 70 10.91 -11.72 -19.56
N MET A 71 9.95 -10.95 -20.07
CA MET A 71 8.91 -11.48 -20.96
C MET A 71 9.49 -12.04 -22.26
N LEU A 72 10.46 -11.36 -22.86
CA LEU A 72 11.13 -11.80 -24.09
C LEU A 72 11.86 -13.14 -23.89
N GLY A 73 12.60 -13.29 -22.79
CA GLY A 73 13.30 -14.54 -22.48
C GLY A 73 12.35 -15.73 -22.32
N ILE A 74 11.21 -15.52 -21.65
CA ILE A 74 10.17 -16.55 -21.48
C ILE A 74 9.56 -16.93 -22.83
N ILE A 75 9.23 -15.96 -23.69
CA ILE A 75 8.67 -16.23 -25.02
C ILE A 75 9.64 -17.06 -25.87
N ILE A 76 10.90 -16.63 -25.95
CA ILE A 76 11.92 -17.34 -26.75
C ILE A 76 12.10 -18.77 -26.22
N GLY A 77 12.19 -18.94 -24.90
CA GLY A 77 12.37 -20.25 -24.28
C GLY A 77 11.23 -21.22 -24.60
N VAL A 78 9.98 -20.78 -24.40
CA VAL A 78 8.79 -21.61 -24.67
C VAL A 78 8.66 -21.91 -26.16
N SER A 79 8.85 -20.92 -27.04
CA SER A 79 8.78 -21.11 -28.49
C SER A 79 9.82 -22.11 -29.00
N SER A 80 11.05 -22.06 -28.47
CA SER A 80 12.10 -23.00 -28.87
C SER A 80 11.74 -24.45 -28.51
N VAL A 81 11.22 -24.70 -27.31
CA VAL A 81 10.83 -26.05 -26.87
C VAL A 81 9.69 -26.57 -27.74
N VAL A 82 8.64 -25.77 -27.94
CA VAL A 82 7.50 -26.16 -28.78
C VAL A 82 7.94 -26.47 -30.21
N SER A 83 8.82 -25.64 -30.78
CA SER A 83 9.38 -25.88 -32.12
C SER A 83 10.17 -27.18 -32.19
N SER A 84 10.98 -27.50 -31.18
CA SER A 84 11.75 -28.75 -31.15
C SER A 84 10.88 -29.99 -31.02
N MET A 85 9.78 -29.92 -30.27
CA MET A 85 8.82 -31.03 -30.12
C MET A 85 7.99 -31.27 -31.38
N ALA A 86 7.73 -30.22 -32.16
CA ALA A 86 6.95 -30.32 -33.39
C ALA A 86 7.76 -30.82 -34.59
N VAL A 87 9.10 -30.66 -34.56
CA VAL A 87 10.02 -31.11 -35.61
C VAL A 87 10.53 -32.54 -35.36
N GLY A 88 10.50 -32.99 -34.10
CA GLY A 88 10.89 -34.34 -33.68
C GLY A 88 9.83 -35.41 -33.88
#